data_AF-A0A1Y5K0J7-F1
#
_entry.id   AF-A0A1Y5K0J7-F1
#
_cell.length_a   1.000
_cell.length_b   1.000
_cell.length_c   1.000
_cell.angle_alpha   90.00
_cell.angle_beta   90.00
_cell.angle_gamma   90.00
#
_symmetry.space_group_name_H-M   'P 1'
#
loop_
_entity.id
_entity.type
_entity.pdbx_description
1 polymer ?
#
loop_
_entity_poly.entity_id
_entity_poly.type
_entity_poly.pdbx_seq_one_letter_code
_entity_poly.pdbx_strand_id
1 'polypeptide(L)'
;MANNGKPFRVAQLSELVAKYIKRAGVRKQGACNQYRHAAATHMVDNGADIRHVQAFLGHADLSTTQVYVHVSMAKLKEVYNNTHPAARR
;
A
#
# COMPACT_ATOMS: atom_id res chain seq x y z
N MET A 1 5.88 11.87 17.67
CA MET A 1 6.87 12.12 18.74
C MET A 1 6.63 11.09 19.84
N ALA A 2 7.67 10.56 20.47
CA ALA A 2 7.53 9.67 21.61
C ALA A 2 7.06 10.46 22.84
N ASN A 3 6.52 9.77 23.85
CA ASN A 3 5.95 10.37 25.08
C ASN A 3 6.95 11.18 25.92
N ASN A 4 8.22 11.19 25.52
CA ASN A 4 9.33 11.94 26.12
C ASN A 4 9.82 13.10 25.23
N GLY A 5 9.03 13.50 24.22
CA GLY A 5 9.39 14.56 23.27
C GLY A 5 10.47 14.19 22.24
N LYS A 6 11.09 13.00 22.34
CA LYS A 6 12.12 12.56 21.42
C LYS A 6 11.53 12.01 20.11
N PRO A 7 12.31 11.97 19.01
CA PRO A 7 11.93 11.25 17.81
C PRO A 7 11.60 9.78 18.13
N PHE A 8 10.67 9.20 17.38
CA PHE A 8 10.39 7.77 17.49
C PHE A 8 11.62 6.97 17.06
N ARG A 9 11.92 5.88 17.77
CA ARG A 9 12.85 4.86 17.23
C ARG A 9 12.19 4.22 16.00
N VAL A 10 13.00 3.78 15.04
CA VAL A 10 12.54 3.24 13.74
C VAL A 10 11.44 2.18 13.89
N ALA A 11 11.56 1.28 14.87
CA ALA A 11 10.57 0.22 15.13
C ALA A 11 9.38 0.64 16.01
N GLN A 12 9.49 1.74 16.75
CA GLN A 12 8.57 2.08 17.84
C GLN A 12 7.15 2.35 17.35
N LEU A 13 7.01 2.96 16.17
CA LEU A 13 5.71 3.18 15.55
C LEU A 13 5.09 1.84 15.11
N SER A 14 5.87 0.95 14.50
CA SER A 14 5.43 -0.38 14.07
C SER A 14 4.98 -1.25 15.25
N GLU A 15 5.72 -1.23 16.36
CA GLU A 15 5.35 -1.93 17.59
C GLU A 15 4.05 -1.40 18.20
N LEU A 16 3.89 -0.07 18.23
CA LEU A 16 2.67 0.56 18.74
C LEU A 16 1.45 0.19 17.90
N VAL A 17 1.58 0.24 16.57
CA VAL A 17 0.53 -0.14 15.64
C VAL A 17 0.17 -1.62 15.78
N ALA A 18 1.16 -2.52 15.89
CA ALA A 18 0.92 -3.94 16.12
C ALA A 18 0.15 -4.20 17.43
N LYS A 19 0.47 -3.47 18.49
CA LYS A 19 -0.26 -3.53 19.76
C LYS A 19 -1.73 -3.12 19.61
N TYR A 20 -2.01 -2.07 18.82
CA TYR A 20 -3.38 -1.64 18.57
C TYR A 20 -4.17 -2.60 17.67
N ILE A 21 -3.54 -3.19 16.65
CA ILE A 21 -4.15 -4.25 15.81
C ILE A 21 -4.61 -5.41 16.70
N LYS A 22 -3.75 -5.87 17.61
CA LYS A 22 -4.09 -6.95 18.55
C LYS A 22 -5.25 -6.56 19.47
N ARG A 23 -5.26 -5.32 19.98
CA ARG A 23 -6.35 -4.80 20.83
C ARG A 23 -7.68 -4.64 20.10
N ALA A 24 -7.64 -4.35 18.80
CA ALA A 24 -8.81 -4.24 17.95
C ALA A 24 -9.43 -5.60 17.57
N GLY A 25 -8.85 -6.73 18.00
CA GLY A 25 -9.35 -8.07 17.68
C GLY A 25 -9.14 -8.49 16.23
N VAL A 26 -8.28 -7.79 15.49
CA VAL A 26 -7.96 -8.14 14.10
C VAL A 26 -7.17 -9.44 14.09
N ARG A 27 -7.73 -10.49 13.48
CA ARG A 27 -7.10 -11.83 13.42
C ARG A 27 -5.78 -11.85 12.63
N LYS A 28 -5.64 -10.94 11.67
CA LYS A 28 -4.44 -10.83 10.83
C LYS A 28 -3.33 -10.12 11.60
N GLN A 29 -2.17 -10.76 11.70
CA GLN A 29 -0.99 -10.14 12.29
C GLN A 29 -0.46 -9.02 11.38
N GLY A 30 0.04 -7.95 11.98
CA GLY A 30 0.44 -6.77 11.23
C GLY A 30 1.04 -5.67 12.07
N ALA A 31 1.60 -4.70 11.37
CA ALA A 31 2.10 -3.42 11.88
C ALA A 31 1.82 -2.35 10.81
N CYS A 32 2.60 -1.26 10.78
CA CYS A 32 2.45 -0.17 9.81
C CYS A 32 2.33 -0.63 8.34
N ASN A 33 3.07 -1.66 7.94
CA ASN A 33 3.07 -2.13 6.55
C ASN A 33 1.72 -2.73 6.11
N GLN A 34 0.91 -3.26 7.02
CA GLN A 34 -0.43 -3.78 6.67
C GLN A 34 -1.40 -2.65 6.32
N TYR A 35 -1.37 -1.55 7.07
CA TYR A 35 -2.17 -0.37 6.75
C TYR A 35 -1.72 0.27 5.44
N ARG A 36 -0.41 0.33 5.21
CA ARG A 36 0.16 0.82 3.94
C ARG A 36 -0.33 -0.02 2.76
N HIS A 37 -0.31 -1.35 2.89
CA HIS A 37 -0.82 -2.25 1.86
C HIS A 37 -2.34 -2.07 1.65
N ALA A 38 -3.13 -2.00 2.72
CA ALA A 38 -4.58 -1.79 2.61
C ALA A 38 -4.92 -0.47 1.91
N ALA A 39 -4.23 0.62 2.24
CA ALA A 39 -4.40 1.90 1.57
C ALA A 39 -4.06 1.82 0.07
N ALA A 40 -2.95 1.16 -0.29
CA ALA A 40 -2.58 0.94 -1.68
C ALA A 40 -3.62 0.11 -2.45
N THR A 41 -4.10 -0.98 -1.86
CA THR A 41 -5.18 -1.79 -2.43
C THR A 41 -6.43 -0.96 -2.65
N HIS A 42 -6.88 -0.20 -1.65
CA HIS A 42 -8.05 0.67 -1.79
C HIS A 42 -7.87 1.75 -2.86
N MET A 43 -6.68 2.33 -3.02
CA MET A 43 -6.44 3.29 -4.10
C MET A 43 -6.58 2.62 -5.47
N VAL A 44 -5.98 1.44 -5.66
CA VAL A 44 -6.07 0.72 -6.93
C VAL A 44 -7.50 0.27 -7.23
N ASP A 45 -8.21 -0.26 -6.23
CA ASP A 45 -9.60 -0.70 -6.37
C ASP A 45 -10.53 0.47 -6.78
N ASN A 46 -10.23 1.69 -6.31
CA ASN A 46 -10.95 2.91 -6.69
C ASN A 46 -10.41 3.56 -7.99
N GLY A 47 -9.57 2.86 -8.75
CA GLY A 47 -9.10 3.32 -10.06
C GLY A 47 -7.95 4.31 -10.03
N ALA A 48 -7.23 4.45 -8.90
CA ALA A 48 -6.02 5.27 -8.87
C ALA A 48 -4.96 4.69 -9.80
N ASP A 49 -4.37 5.55 -10.63
CA ASP A 49 -3.18 5.24 -11.42
C ASP A 49 -2.05 4.74 -10.50
N ILE A 50 -1.31 3.74 -10.95
CA ILE A 50 -0.13 3.21 -10.26
C ILE A 50 0.85 4.32 -9.88
N ARG A 51 0.99 5.38 -10.69
CA ARG A 51 1.86 6.53 -10.38
C ARG A 51 1.42 7.29 -9.13
N HIS A 52 0.12 7.40 -8.89
CA HIS A 52 -0.41 8.01 -7.66
C HIS A 52 -0.18 7.10 -6.44
N VAL A 53 -0.36 5.79 -6.61
CA VAL A 53 -0.08 4.80 -5.57
C VAL A 53 1.41 4.82 -5.20
N GLN A 54 2.29 4.90 -6.19
CA GLN A 54 3.74 5.03 -6.02
C GLN A 54 4.12 6.31 -5.25
N ALA A 55 3.58 7.46 -5.66
CA ALA A 55 3.83 8.72 -4.95
C ALA A 55 3.36 8.68 -3.48
N PHE A 56 2.19 8.09 -3.22
CA PHE A 56 1.65 7.91 -1.87
C PHE A 56 2.52 7.00 -0.98
N LEU A 57 3.12 5.97 -1.56
CA LEU A 57 3.95 5.01 -0.82
C LEU A 57 5.36 5.53 -0.50
N GLY A 58 5.80 6.61 -1.14
CA GLY A 58 7.06 7.30 -0.83
C GLY A 58 8.28 6.55 -1.36
N HIS A 59 8.54 6.66 -2.66
CA HIS A 59 9.73 6.11 -3.30
C HIS A 59 10.99 6.94 -3.01
N ALA A 60 11.67 6.63 -1.91
CA ALA A 60 13.13 6.64 -1.91
C ALA A 60 13.71 5.23 -2.11
N ASP A 61 12.93 4.16 -1.93
CA ASP A 61 13.42 2.79 -2.07
C ASP A 61 12.34 1.84 -2.62
N LEU A 62 12.69 1.07 -3.65
CA LEU A 62 11.80 0.20 -4.44
C LEU A 62 11.82 -1.27 -3.94
N SER A 63 12.17 -1.51 -2.69
CA SER A 63 12.44 -2.85 -2.15
C SER A 63 11.20 -3.66 -1.70
N THR A 64 9.97 -3.12 -1.79
CA THR A 64 8.71 -3.87 -1.50
C THR A 64 7.74 -3.96 -2.68
N THR A 65 8.25 -3.76 -3.90
CA THR A 65 7.45 -3.46 -5.11
C THR A 65 6.89 -4.69 -5.83
N GLN A 66 7.28 -5.91 -5.45
CA GLN A 66 6.92 -7.13 -6.19
C GLN A 66 5.42 -7.50 -6.08
N VAL A 67 4.76 -7.19 -4.96
CA VAL A 67 3.33 -7.49 -4.78
C VAL A 67 2.44 -6.54 -5.59
N TYR A 68 2.89 -5.29 -5.79
CA TYR A 68 2.11 -4.28 -6.53
C TYR A 68 2.10 -4.52 -8.03
N VAL A 69 3.15 -5.14 -8.59
CA VAL A 69 3.22 -5.50 -10.01
C VAL A 69 2.04 -6.40 -10.40
N HIS A 70 1.66 -7.36 -9.55
CA HIS A 70 0.60 -8.31 -9.90
C HIS A 70 -0.79 -7.65 -9.98
N VAL A 71 -1.08 -6.70 -9.10
CA VAL A 71 -2.35 -5.93 -9.14
C VAL A 71 -2.33 -4.94 -10.29
N SER A 72 -1.18 -4.30 -10.54
CA SER A 72 -1.01 -3.37 -11.66
C SER A 72 -1.11 -4.05 -13.03
N MET A 73 -0.62 -5.28 -13.21
CA MET A 73 -0.77 -6.00 -14.48
C MET A 73 -2.24 -6.28 -14.83
N ALA A 74 -3.07 -6.62 -13.84
CA ALA A 74 -4.50 -6.83 -14.06
C ALA A 74 -5.21 -5.54 -14.48
N LYS A 75 -4.93 -4.42 -13.78
CA LYS A 75 -5.53 -3.13 -14.07
C LYS A 75 -5.03 -2.51 -15.39
N LEU A 76 -3.74 -2.66 -15.69
CA LEU A 76 -3.16 -2.22 -16.96
C LEU A 76 -3.78 -2.96 -18.14
N LYS A 77 -4.05 -4.26 -17.97
CA LYS A 77 -4.76 -5.07 -18.97
C LYS A 77 -6.21 -4.62 -19.15
N GLU A 78 -6.90 -4.29 -18.06
CA GLU A 78 -8.27 -3.74 -18.10
C GLU A 78 -8.31 -2.38 -18.82
N VAL A 79 -7.42 -1.45 -18.48
CA VAL A 79 -7.33 -0.13 -19.14
C VAL A 79 -6.95 -0.28 -20.60
N TYR A 80 -5.98 -1.13 -20.93
CA TYR A 80 -5.60 -1.44 -22.31
C TYR A 80 -6.80 -1.97 -23.11
N ASN A 81 -7.55 -2.92 -22.55
CA ASN A 81 -8.75 -3.47 -23.19
C ASN A 81 -9.85 -2.41 -23.40
N ASN A 82 -10.01 -1.48 -22.44
CA ASN A 82 -11.08 -0.49 -22.48
C ASN A 82 -10.77 0.72 -23.37
N THR A 83 -9.49 1.09 -23.52
CA THR A 83 -9.10 2.33 -24.22
C THR A 83 -8.34 2.11 -25.52
N HIS A 84 -7.76 0.93 -25.77
CA HIS A 84 -6.94 0.74 -26.95
C HIS A 84 -7.78 0.30 -28.16
N PRO A 85 -7.76 1.05 -29.30
CA PRO A 85 -8.52 0.69 -30.51
C PRO A 85 -8.15 -0.68 -31.11
N ALA A 86 -6.99 -1.25 -30.78
CA ALA A 86 -6.54 -2.57 -31.21
C ALA A 86 -7.13 -3.72 -30.37
N ALA A 87 -7.62 -3.45 -29.16
CA ALA A 87 -8.32 -4.45 -28.33
C ALA A 87 -9.77 -4.69 -28.81
N ARG A 88 -10.28 -3.81 -29.68
CA ARG A 88 -11.65 -3.83 -30.23
C ARG A 88 -11.74 -4.54 -31.58
N ARG A 89 -10.68 -5.23 -32.00
CA ARG A 89 -10.55 -5.94 -33.28
C ARG A 89 -10.54 -7.44 -33.08
#